data_AF-A0A376MML6-F1
#
_entry.id   AF-A0A376MML6-F1
#
_cell.length_a   1.000
_cell.length_b   1.000
_cell.length_c   1.000
_cell.angle_alpha   90.00
_cell.angle_beta   90.00
_cell.angle_gamma   90.00
#
_symmetry.space_group_name_H-M   'P 1'
#
loop_
_entity.id
_entity.type
_entity.pdbx_description
1 polymer ?
#
loop_
_entity_poly.entity_id
_entity_poly.type
_entity_poly.pdbx_seq_one_letter_code
_entity_poly.pdbx_strand_id
1 'polypeptide(L)'
;MTHITQREDAIYHSTYTGRPPDEPAVLGVALNEVFVPILQKQFPEIVDFYLPPEGCSYRLAVVTIKKQYAGHAKRVMMGVWSFLRQFMYTKFVIVCDDDVNARDWKRCDLGDYHPYGPGAGHGVGRKYAY
;
A
#
# COMPACT_ATOMS: atom_id res chain seq x y z
N MET A 1 8.47 -38.05 -4.85
CA MET A 1 7.07 -38.26 -4.41
C MET A 1 6.82 -39.75 -4.35
N THR A 2 6.28 -40.28 -3.26
CA THR A 2 6.03 -41.73 -3.12
C THR A 2 4.54 -42.09 -3.13
N HIS A 3 3.63 -41.20 -2.68
CA HIS A 3 2.18 -41.39 -2.78
C HIS A 3 1.44 -40.05 -2.94
N ILE A 4 0.27 -40.07 -3.60
CA ILE A 4 -0.65 -38.92 -3.78
C ILE A 4 -2.08 -39.44 -3.54
N THR A 5 -2.89 -38.72 -2.76
CA THR A 5 -4.31 -39.04 -2.51
C THR A 5 -5.21 -37.90 -2.98
N GLN A 6 -6.39 -38.23 -3.50
CA GLN A 6 -7.39 -37.27 -3.98
C GLN A 6 -8.81 -37.82 -3.75
N ARG A 7 -9.82 -36.94 -3.75
CA ARG A 7 -11.24 -37.33 -3.67
C ARG A 7 -11.73 -37.94 -5.01
N GLU A 8 -12.86 -38.65 -5.00
CA GLU A 8 -13.59 -38.93 -6.26
C GLU A 8 -14.01 -37.60 -6.92
N ASP A 9 -13.84 -37.51 -8.24
CA ASP A 9 -14.01 -36.27 -9.04
C ASP A 9 -13.18 -35.08 -8.50
N ALA A 10 -11.87 -35.31 -8.36
CA ALA A 10 -10.93 -34.28 -7.95
C ALA A 10 -10.80 -33.17 -9.01
N ILE A 11 -10.89 -31.92 -8.56
CA ILE A 11 -10.63 -30.73 -9.39
C ILE A 11 -9.23 -30.26 -9.06
N TYR A 12 -8.36 -30.18 -10.06
CA TYR A 12 -7.03 -29.61 -9.89
C TYR A 12 -7.09 -28.09 -9.90
N HIS A 13 -7.03 -27.48 -8.72
CA HIS A 13 -6.97 -26.03 -8.58
C HIS A 13 -5.54 -25.55 -8.82
N SER A 14 -5.36 -24.74 -9.85
CA SER A 14 -4.08 -24.14 -10.22
C SER A 14 -4.30 -22.67 -10.54
N THR A 15 -3.29 -21.86 -10.28
CA THR A 15 -3.27 -20.44 -10.61
C THR A 15 -2.03 -20.11 -11.42
N TYR A 16 -2.07 -19.00 -12.14
CA TYR A 16 -0.91 -18.47 -12.84
C TYR A 16 -0.61 -17.06 -12.32
N THR A 17 0.67 -16.75 -12.16
CA THR A 17 1.12 -15.39 -11.84
C THR A 17 1.64 -14.73 -13.11
N GLY A 18 1.30 -13.46 -13.30
CA GLY A 18 1.54 -12.76 -14.57
C GLY A 18 1.64 -11.25 -14.41
N ARG A 19 1.47 -10.51 -15.51
CA ARG A 19 1.37 -9.05 -15.43
C ARG A 19 0.02 -8.71 -14.76
N PRO A 20 -0.01 -7.80 -13.76
CA PRO A 20 -1.25 -7.45 -13.06
C PRO A 20 -2.36 -7.01 -14.03
N PRO A 21 -3.64 -7.28 -13.72
CA PRO A 21 -4.14 -7.87 -12.48
C PRO A 21 -4.19 -9.41 -12.52
N ASP A 22 -3.51 -10.07 -11.58
CA ASP A 22 -3.52 -11.52 -11.37
C ASP A 22 -4.17 -11.91 -10.03
N GLU A 23 -4.51 -13.18 -9.83
CA GLU A 23 -5.18 -13.67 -8.61
C GLU A 23 -4.48 -13.24 -7.30
N PRO A 24 -3.13 -13.28 -7.20
CA PRO A 24 -2.42 -12.74 -6.03
C PRO A 24 -2.68 -11.25 -5.78
N ALA A 25 -2.88 -10.45 -6.82
CA ALA A 25 -3.19 -9.04 -6.66
C ALA A 25 -4.58 -8.81 -6.09
N VAL A 26 -5.58 -9.60 -6.51
CA VAL A 26 -6.93 -9.55 -5.93
C VAL A 26 -6.93 -10.00 -4.47
N LEU A 27 -6.17 -11.04 -4.14
CA LEU A 27 -5.93 -11.46 -2.74
C LEU A 27 -5.25 -10.35 -1.92
N GLY A 28 -4.30 -9.62 -2.52
CA GLY A 28 -3.66 -8.45 -1.89
C GLY A 28 -4.64 -7.32 -1.58
N VAL A 29 -5.61 -7.07 -2.45
CA VAL A 29 -6.67 -6.07 -2.21
C VAL A 29 -7.59 -6.51 -1.06
N ALA A 30 -7.98 -7.79 -1.00
CA ALA A 30 -8.77 -8.31 0.11
C ALA A 30 -8.02 -8.24 1.45
N LEU A 31 -6.70 -8.48 1.43
CA LEU A 31 -5.85 -8.36 2.61
C LEU A 31 -5.75 -6.90 3.12
N ASN A 32 -5.84 -5.90 2.25
CA ASN A 32 -5.86 -4.49 2.69
C ASN A 32 -7.04 -4.19 3.61
N GLU A 33 -8.23 -4.74 3.36
CA GLU A 33 -9.39 -4.54 4.24
C GLU A 33 -9.17 -5.10 5.65
N VAL A 34 -8.33 -6.13 5.78
CA VAL A 34 -7.95 -6.72 7.07
C VAL A 34 -6.84 -5.90 7.75
N PHE A 35 -5.86 -5.40 6.99
CA PHE A 35 -4.72 -4.69 7.55
C PHE A 35 -5.02 -3.25 7.96
N VAL A 36 -5.89 -2.54 7.24
CA VAL A 36 -6.30 -1.16 7.55
C VAL A 36 -6.76 -1.01 9.01
N PRO A 37 -7.75 -1.78 9.52
CA PRO A 37 -8.21 -1.62 10.90
C PRO A 37 -7.15 -2.01 11.94
N ILE A 38 -6.23 -2.94 11.61
CA ILE A 38 -5.12 -3.32 12.48
C ILE A 38 -4.12 -2.17 12.59
N LEU A 39 -3.79 -1.53 11.46
CA LEU A 39 -2.91 -0.37 11.42
C LEU A 39 -3.53 0.83 12.14
N GLN A 40 -4.82 1.10 11.94
CA GLN A 40 -5.55 2.18 12.60
C GLN A 40 -5.58 2.03 14.13
N LYS A 41 -5.60 0.80 14.65
CA LYS A 41 -5.49 0.57 16.11
C LYS A 41 -4.17 1.02 16.70
N GLN A 42 -3.07 0.86 15.95
CA GLN A 42 -1.73 1.26 16.39
C GLN A 42 -1.44 2.74 16.07
N PHE A 43 -1.93 3.20 14.93
CA PHE A 43 -1.73 4.53 14.37
C PHE A 43 -3.09 5.14 13.99
N PRO A 44 -3.84 5.70 14.96
CA PRO A 44 -5.16 6.30 14.72
C PRO A 44 -5.12 7.50 13.77
N GLU A 45 -3.93 8.04 13.48
CA GLU A 45 -3.69 9.05 12.46
C GLU A 45 -3.86 8.55 11.01
N ILE A 46 -3.80 7.24 10.76
CA ILE A 46 -3.95 6.66 9.43
C ILE A 46 -5.43 6.66 9.02
N VAL A 47 -5.72 7.27 7.87
CA VAL A 47 -7.08 7.32 7.30
C VAL A 47 -7.31 6.12 6.40
N ASP A 48 -6.41 5.88 5.44
CA ASP A 48 -6.47 4.74 4.53
C ASP A 48 -5.06 4.19 4.25
N PHE A 49 -5.01 2.92 3.89
CA PHE A 49 -3.78 2.22 3.52
C PHE A 49 -4.06 1.36 2.29
N TYR A 50 -3.28 1.58 1.23
CA TYR A 50 -3.50 0.92 -0.06
C TYR A 50 -2.20 0.40 -0.67
N LEU A 51 -2.28 -0.81 -1.20
CA LEU A 51 -1.21 -1.45 -1.97
C LEU A 51 -1.66 -1.55 -3.42
N PRO A 52 -1.15 -0.70 -4.33
CA PRO A 52 -1.55 -0.75 -5.74
C PRO A 52 -1.10 -2.07 -6.40
N PRO A 53 -1.98 -2.75 -7.16
CA PRO A 53 -1.65 -3.92 -7.96
C PRO A 53 -0.46 -3.70 -8.90
N GLU A 54 -0.33 -2.49 -9.45
CA GLU A 54 0.77 -2.06 -10.33
C GLU A 54 2.13 -2.11 -9.62
N GLY A 55 2.14 -1.95 -8.28
CA GLY A 55 3.29 -2.12 -7.41
C GLY A 55 3.56 -3.57 -7.00
N CYS A 56 3.03 -4.54 -7.76
CA CYS A 56 3.00 -5.95 -7.42
C CYS A 56 2.37 -6.23 -6.05
N SER A 57 1.44 -5.40 -5.58
CA SER A 57 0.64 -5.61 -4.35
C SER A 57 1.41 -5.68 -3.02
N TYR A 58 2.73 -5.54 -3.02
CA TYR A 58 3.55 -5.52 -1.79
C TYR A 58 4.78 -4.59 -1.86
N ARG A 59 5.23 -4.16 -3.05
CA ARG A 59 6.46 -3.36 -3.17
C ARG A 59 6.25 -1.88 -2.94
N LEU A 60 5.01 -1.42 -3.09
CA LEU A 60 4.63 -0.03 -2.90
C LEU A 60 3.41 0.04 -1.99
N ALA A 61 3.45 0.95 -1.02
CA ALA A 61 2.31 1.29 -0.18
C ALA A 61 2.01 2.79 -0.27
N VAL A 62 0.74 3.13 -0.34
CA VAL A 62 0.22 4.49 -0.26
C VAL A 62 -0.57 4.61 1.04
N VAL A 63 -0.22 5.57 1.87
CA VAL A 63 -0.82 5.78 3.19
C VAL A 63 -1.32 7.21 3.28
N THR A 64 -2.59 7.41 3.62
CA THR A 64 -3.14 8.74 3.87
C THR A 64 -3.27 8.96 5.37
N ILE A 65 -2.87 10.14 5.84
CA ILE A 65 -2.83 10.45 7.27
C ILE A 65 -3.46 11.81 7.58
N LYS A 66 -4.05 11.91 8.77
CA LYS A 66 -4.44 13.20 9.35
C LYS A 66 -3.22 13.85 10.00
N LYS A 67 -2.51 14.66 9.24
CA LYS A 67 -1.25 15.26 9.68
C LYS A 67 -1.47 16.30 10.80
N GLN A 68 -1.06 15.94 12.01
CA GLN A 68 -1.12 16.84 13.18
C GLN A 68 0.13 17.71 13.41
N TYR A 69 1.32 17.29 12.96
CA TYR A 69 2.58 18.01 13.22
C TYR A 69 3.66 17.78 12.14
N ALA A 70 4.70 18.61 12.13
CA ALA A 70 5.83 18.47 11.21
C ALA A 70 6.67 17.21 11.52
N GLY A 71 7.00 16.41 10.50
CA GLY A 71 7.71 15.14 10.70
C GLY A 71 6.81 13.93 11.00
N HIS A 72 5.50 14.14 11.14
CA HIS A 72 4.53 13.08 11.39
C HIS A 72 4.57 11.98 10.30
N ALA A 73 4.71 12.37 9.03
CA ALA A 73 4.82 11.42 7.91
C ALA A 73 6.01 10.44 8.07
N LYS A 74 7.15 10.90 8.58
CA LYS A 74 8.33 10.03 8.81
C LYS A 74 8.06 9.00 9.91
N ARG A 75 7.31 9.37 10.95
CA ARG A 75 6.93 8.44 12.03
C ARG A 75 6.03 7.33 11.49
N VAL A 76 5.02 7.68 10.68
CA VAL A 76 4.10 6.70 10.09
C VAL A 76 4.85 5.76 9.15
N MET A 77 5.74 6.29 8.31
CA MET A 77 6.58 5.49 7.42
C MET A 77 7.42 4.45 8.18
N MET A 78 8.14 4.86 9.22
CA MET A 78 8.93 3.93 10.05
C MET A 78 8.03 2.90 10.76
N GLY A 79 6.83 3.32 11.16
CA GLY A 79 5.79 2.45 11.70
C GLY A 79 5.38 1.36 10.71
N VAL A 80 5.07 1.72 9.47
CA VAL A 80 4.67 0.77 8.41
C VAL A 80 5.76 -0.26 8.14
N TRP A 81 7.03 0.15 8.04
CA TRP A 81 8.16 -0.77 7.84
C TRP A 81 8.42 -1.70 9.02
N SER A 82 8.10 -1.26 10.24
CA SER A 82 8.46 -1.99 11.47
C SER A 82 7.32 -2.85 12.02
N PHE A 83 6.07 -2.48 11.77
CA PHE A 83 4.91 -3.02 12.48
C PHE A 83 4.40 -4.34 11.90
N LEU A 84 4.37 -4.49 10.58
CA LEU A 84 3.90 -5.72 9.94
C LEU A 84 5.04 -6.37 9.16
N ARG A 85 5.34 -7.63 9.50
CA ARG A 85 6.35 -8.45 8.79
C ARG A 85 6.11 -8.54 7.29
N GLN A 86 4.86 -8.40 6.86
CA GLN A 86 4.46 -8.40 5.46
C GLN A 86 4.88 -7.11 4.71
N PHE A 87 5.05 -5.99 5.43
CA PHE A 87 5.46 -4.69 4.87
C PHE A 87 6.95 -4.38 5.04
N MET A 88 7.73 -5.29 5.65
CA MET A 88 9.20 -5.17 5.70
C MET A 88 9.84 -5.20 4.29
N TYR A 89 9.18 -5.85 3.32
CA TYR A 89 9.65 -5.91 1.93
C TYR A 89 9.07 -4.81 1.04
N THR A 90 8.23 -3.93 1.59
CA THR A 90 7.69 -2.78 0.87
C THR A 90 8.81 -1.76 0.67
N LYS A 91 9.30 -1.66 -0.56
CA LYS A 91 10.46 -0.83 -0.91
C LYS A 91 10.12 0.66 -0.94
N PHE A 92 8.88 1.00 -1.27
CA PHE A 92 8.43 2.38 -1.41
C PHE A 92 7.18 2.63 -0.56
N VAL A 93 7.21 3.67 0.28
CA VAL A 93 6.05 4.12 1.06
C VAL A 93 5.79 5.58 0.71
N ILE A 94 4.61 5.85 0.17
CA ILE A 94 4.14 7.19 -0.14
C ILE A 94 3.19 7.60 0.96
N VAL A 95 3.52 8.68 1.67
CA VAL A 95 2.64 9.27 2.69
C VAL A 95 2.00 10.54 2.13
N CYS A 96 0.67 10.59 2.20
CA CYS A 96 -0.15 11.70 1.74
C CYS A 96 -1.03 12.24 2.87
N ASP A 97 -1.50 13.47 2.72
CA ASP A 97 -2.53 14.05 3.58
C ASP A 97 -3.92 13.41 3.27
N ASP A 98 -4.91 13.65 4.12
CA ASP A 98 -6.25 13.00 4.05
C ASP A 98 -7.15 13.49 2.91
N ASP A 99 -6.73 14.55 2.21
CA ASP A 99 -7.37 15.08 1.00
C ASP A 99 -7.01 14.29 -0.28
N VAL A 100 -6.03 13.40 -0.19
CA VAL A 100 -5.59 12.54 -1.30
C VAL A 100 -6.27 11.18 -1.23
N ASN A 101 -6.84 10.74 -2.35
CA ASN A 101 -7.40 9.38 -2.45
C ASN A 101 -6.27 8.37 -2.75
N ALA A 102 -5.92 7.54 -1.77
CA ALA A 102 -4.85 6.53 -1.90
C ALA A 102 -5.10 5.52 -3.02
N ARG A 103 -6.36 5.28 -3.39
CA ARG A 103 -6.78 4.28 -4.39
C ARG A 103 -6.78 4.82 -5.82
N ASP A 104 -6.68 6.13 -6.00
CA ASP A 104 -6.58 6.75 -7.31
C ASP A 104 -5.10 6.92 -7.70
N TRP A 105 -4.52 5.84 -8.23
CA TRP A 105 -3.12 5.80 -8.65
C TRP A 105 -2.78 6.90 -9.67
N LYS A 106 -3.72 7.25 -10.57
CA LYS A 106 -3.51 8.29 -11.60
C LYS A 106 -3.34 9.69 -11.00
N ARG A 107 -3.96 9.96 -9.85
CA ARG A 107 -3.78 11.23 -9.12
C ARG A 107 -2.54 11.19 -8.22
N CYS A 108 -2.10 10.00 -7.82
CA CYS A 108 -0.86 9.78 -7.08
C CYS A 108 0.40 9.76 -7.97
N ASP A 109 0.26 9.71 -9.29
CA ASP A 109 1.37 9.61 -10.24
C ASP A 109 2.47 10.65 -9.98
N LEU A 110 3.71 10.19 -10.04
CA LEU A 110 4.93 10.92 -9.65
C LEU A 110 5.32 12.02 -10.66
N GLY A 111 4.49 12.29 -11.67
CA GLY A 111 4.72 13.33 -12.67
C GLY A 111 4.83 14.74 -12.09
N ASP A 112 4.20 14.99 -10.94
CA ASP A 112 4.24 16.28 -10.24
C ASP A 112 5.36 16.37 -9.17
N TYR A 113 6.19 15.33 -9.03
CA TYR A 113 7.20 15.26 -7.98
C TYR A 113 8.49 15.97 -8.40
N HIS A 114 8.59 17.28 -8.16
CA HIS A 114 9.83 18.03 -8.37
C HIS A 114 10.70 18.00 -7.08
N PRO A 115 11.91 17.41 -7.10
CA PRO A 115 12.75 17.29 -5.89
C PRO A 115 13.37 18.62 -5.41
N TYR A 116 13.28 19.70 -6.20
CA TYR A 116 13.85 21.03 -5.90
C TYR A 116 13.06 22.13 -6.64
N GLY A 117 12.02 22.70 -6.04
CA GLY A 117 11.24 23.83 -6.62
C GLY A 117 10.35 24.52 -5.58
N PRO A 118 10.09 25.83 -5.72
CA PRO A 118 10.03 26.78 -4.61
C PRO A 118 8.64 26.94 -4.00
N GLY A 119 8.60 27.29 -2.71
CA GLY A 119 7.60 28.21 -2.14
C GLY A 119 6.16 27.70 -2.04
N ALA A 120 5.63 27.78 -0.82
CA ALA A 120 4.21 27.68 -0.49
C ALA A 120 3.25 28.21 -1.59
N GLY A 121 2.32 27.37 -2.04
CA GLY A 121 1.20 27.80 -2.88
C GLY A 121 0.28 26.66 -3.35
N HIS A 122 -0.94 26.64 -2.80
CA HIS A 122 -2.18 26.10 -3.37
C HIS A 122 -2.36 24.57 -3.59
N GLY A 123 -3.01 23.94 -2.60
CA GLY A 123 -4.20 23.10 -2.87
C GLY A 123 -4.01 21.64 -3.25
N VAL A 124 -2.79 21.09 -3.27
CA VAL A 124 -2.57 19.67 -3.55
C VAL A 124 -1.77 19.07 -2.40
N GLY A 125 -2.37 18.10 -1.69
CA GLY A 125 -1.79 17.40 -0.55
C GLY A 125 -0.32 17.02 -0.77
N ARG A 126 0.52 17.26 0.23
CA ARG A 126 1.97 17.07 0.09
C ARG A 126 2.27 15.57 0.02
N LYS A 127 2.75 15.11 -1.14
CA LYS A 127 3.26 13.75 -1.33
C LYS A 127 4.67 13.67 -0.74
N TYR A 128 4.91 12.69 0.11
CA TYR A 128 6.25 12.36 0.58
C TYR A 128 6.57 10.92 0.18
N ALA A 129 7.43 10.76 -0.82
CA ALA A 129 8.01 9.48 -1.24
C ALA A 129 9.42 9.37 -0.66
N TYR A 130 9.71 8.22 -0.04
CA TYR A 130 11.00 7.85 0.51
C TYR A 130 11.37 6.43 0.10
#